data_AF-A0A484ZY90-F1
#
_entry.id   AF-A0A484ZY90-F1
#
_cell.length_a   1.000
_cell.length_b   1.000
_cell.length_c   1.000
_cell.angle_alpha   90.00
_cell.angle_beta   90.00
_cell.angle_gamma   90.00
#
_symmetry.space_group_name_H-M   'P 1'
#
loop_
_entity.id
_entity.type
_entity.pdbx_description
1 polymer ?
#
loop_
_entity_poly.entity_id
_entity_poly.type
_entity_poly.pdbx_seq_one_letter_code
_entity_poly.pdbx_strand_id
1 'polypeptide(L)' 'MPLNTLLQDRGKQTVGAGNAVAVQNFGENTSMLLMLGLYTLAVKAGMPVVVIGCIFGSLLALSIGGLWIVQLMKKKKIA' A
#
# COMPACT_ATOMS: atom_id res chain seq x y z
N MET A 1 0.23 -4.88 -11.48
CA MET A 1 1.20 -5.68 -12.26
C MET A 1 2.58 -5.04 -12.40
N PRO A 2 2.78 -3.81 -12.92
CA PRO A 2 4.15 -3.29 -13.13
C PRO A 2 4.98 -3.14 -11.84
N LEU A 3 4.37 -2.72 -10.72
CA LEU A 3 5.06 -2.65 -9.42
C LEU A 3 5.50 -4.03 -8.93
N ASN A 4 4.65 -5.04 -9.13
CA ASN A 4 4.94 -6.41 -8.69
C ASN A 4 6.12 -6.98 -9.45
N THR A 5 6.19 -6.73 -10.76
CA THR A 5 7.33 -7.11 -11.58
C THR A 5 8.62 -6.40 -11.14
N LEU A 6 8.55 -5.11 -10.78
CA LEU A 6 9.71 -4.37 -10.25
C LEU A 6 10.17 -4.93 -8.90
N LEU A 7 9.25 -5.22 -7.97
CA LEU A 7 9.59 -5.81 -6.68
C LEU A 7 10.15 -7.23 -6.82
N GLN A 8 9.62 -8.02 -7.75
CA GLN A 8 10.15 -9.34 -8.08
C GLN A 8 11.53 -9.25 -8.71
N ASP A 9 11.79 -8.27 -9.57
CA ASP A 9 13.11 -8.07 -10.17
C ASP A 9 14.15 -7.66 -9.12
N ARG A 10 13.78 -6.75 -8.20
CA ARG A 10 14.61 -6.41 -7.04
C ARG A 10 14.80 -7.61 -6.10
N GLY A 11 13.74 -8.37 -5.84
CA GLY A 11 13.79 -9.56 -4.99
C GLY A 11 14.61 -10.70 -5.60
N LYS A 12 14.61 -10.84 -6.94
CA LYS A 12 15.49 -11.78 -7.65
C LYS A 12 16.95 -11.51 -7.33
N GLN A 13 17.35 -10.25 -7.26
CA GLN A 13 18.72 -9.84 -6.98
C GLN A 13 19.10 -9.99 -5.49
N THR A 14 18.14 -9.96 -4.56
CA THR A 14 18.42 -9.99 -3.11
C THR A 14 18.17 -11.33 -2.44
N VAL A 15 17.06 -12.00 -2.77
CA VAL A 15 16.57 -13.22 -2.10
C VAL A 15 16.32 -14.41 -3.05
N GLY A 16 16.49 -14.19 -4.36
CA GLY A 16 16.23 -15.19 -5.41
C GLY A 16 14.80 -15.18 -5.94
N ALA A 17 14.62 -15.64 -7.18
CA ALA A 17 13.37 -15.49 -7.93
C ALA A 17 12.14 -16.12 -7.26
N GLY A 18 12.25 -17.36 -6.79
CA GLY A 18 11.14 -18.07 -6.13
C GLY A 18 10.77 -17.45 -4.79
N ASN A 19 11.76 -17.06 -4.00
CA ASN A 19 11.54 -16.43 -2.70
C ASN A 19 10.93 -15.03 -2.84
N ALA A 20 11.34 -14.25 -3.85
CA ALA A 20 10.75 -12.94 -4.12
C ALA A 20 9.24 -13.02 -4.41
N VAL A 21 8.82 -14.00 -5.22
CA VAL A 21 7.41 -14.24 -5.52
C VAL A 21 6.64 -14.72 -4.28
N ALA A 22 7.25 -15.62 -3.49
CA ALA A 22 6.63 -16.12 -2.26
C ALA A 22 6.41 -15.00 -1.23
N VAL A 23 7.42 -14.16 -0.98
CA VAL A 23 7.35 -13.03 -0.05
C VAL A 23 6.32 -12.01 -0.52
N GLN A 24 6.26 -11.74 -1.83
CA GLN A 24 5.26 -10.84 -2.38
C GLN A 24 3.84 -11.36 -2.18
N ASN A 25 3.58 -12.61 -2.56
CA ASN A 25 2.26 -13.21 -2.42
C ASN A 25 1.83 -13.25 -0.95
N PHE A 26 2.76 -13.56 -0.04
CA PHE A 26 2.50 -13.52 1.40
C PHE A 26 2.14 -12.11 1.88
N GLY A 27 2.91 -11.09 1.48
CA GLY A 27 2.67 -9.70 1.86
C GLY A 27 1.35 -9.15 1.31
N GLU A 28 1.03 -9.44 0.05
CA GLU A 28 -0.21 -9.00 -0.60
C GLU A 28 -1.42 -9.65 0.07
N ASN A 29 -1.41 -10.97 0.25
CA ASN A 29 -2.53 -11.69 0.88
C ASN A 29 -2.71 -11.27 2.35
N THR A 30 -1.62 -11.10 3.10
CA THR A 30 -1.69 -10.62 4.49
C THR A 30 -2.29 -9.22 4.57
N SER A 31 -1.89 -8.32 3.66
CA SER A 31 -2.42 -6.96 3.61
C SER A 31 -3.91 -6.94 3.27
N MET A 32 -4.34 -7.79 2.33
CA MET A 32 -5.77 -7.94 2.00
C MET A 32 -6.57 -8.48 3.18
N LEU A 33 -6.07 -9.49 3.88
CA LEU A 33 -6.72 -10.05 5.08
C LEU A 33 -6.82 -9.01 6.20
N LEU A 34 -5.77 -8.24 6.44
CA LEU A 34 -5.79 -7.16 7.43
C LEU A 34 -6.82 -6.08 7.06
N MET A 35 -6.85 -5.64 5.80
CA MET A 35 -7.81 -4.65 5.33
C MET A 35 -9.25 -5.16 5.46
N LEU A 36 -9.51 -6.40 5.06
CA LEU A 36 -10.82 -7.02 5.22
C LEU A 36 -11.21 -7.18 6.70
N GLY A 37 -10.27 -7.57 7.55
CA GLY A 37 -10.48 -7.71 9.00
C GLY A 37 -10.84 -6.38 9.65
N LEU A 38 -10.10 -5.31 9.35
CA LEU A 38 -10.37 -3.96 9.84
C LEU A 38 -11.71 -3.43 9.32
N TYR A 39 -12.01 -3.63 8.03
CA TYR A 39 -13.30 -3.27 7.45
C TYR A 39 -14.45 -3.99 8.15
N THR A 40 -14.32 -5.31 8.33
CA THR A 40 -15.34 -6.14 8.99
C THR A 40 -15.56 -5.72 10.43
N LEU A 41 -14.48 -5.40 11.17
CA LEU A 41 -14.57 -4.91 12.55
C LEU A 41 -15.27 -3.55 12.63
N ALA A 42 -14.96 -2.64 11.70
CA ALA A 42 -15.61 -1.32 11.64
C ALA A 42 -17.11 -1.42 11.36
N VAL A 43 -17.51 -2.28 10.41
CA VAL A 43 -18.93 -2.55 10.12
C VAL A 43 -19.61 -3.21 11.32
N LYS A 44 -18.95 -4.17 11.99
CA LYS A 44 -19.46 -4.82 13.21
C LYS A 44 -19.67 -3.82 14.35
N ALA A 45 -18.81 -2.79 14.44
CA ALA A 45 -18.96 -1.69 15.41
C ALA A 45 -20.09 -0.70 15.05
N GLY A 46 -20.83 -0.94 13.96
CA GLY A 46 -21.94 -0.10 13.52
C GLY A 46 -21.52 1.13 12.73
N MET A 47 -20.27 1.22 12.28
CA MET A 47 -19.80 2.37 11.51
C MET A 47 -20.46 2.39 10.11
N PRO A 48 -21.05 3.53 9.69
CA PRO A 48 -21.61 3.64 8.35
C PRO A 48 -20.53 3.45 7.27
N VAL A 49 -20.85 2.70 6.22
CA VAL A 49 -19.91 2.39 5.12
C VAL A 49 -19.35 3.66 4.47
N VAL A 50 -20.16 4.72 4.36
CA VAL A 50 -19.73 6.03 3.85
C VAL A 50 -18.60 6.62 4.70
N VAL A 51 -18.70 6.53 6.03
CA VAL A 51 -17.67 7.04 6.95
C VAL A 51 -16.37 6.25 6.81
N ILE A 52 -16.47 4.92 6.70
CA ILE A 52 -15.30 4.05 6.45
C ILE A 52 -14.60 4.46 5.14
N GLY A 53 -15.39 4.68 4.09
CA GLY A 53 -14.89 5.15 2.79
C GLY A 53 -14.20 6.51 2.87
N CYS A 54 -14.78 7.47 3.59
CA CYS A 54 -14.18 8.79 3.81
C CYS A 54 -12.85 8.71 4.56
N ILE A 55 -12.76 7.88 5.61
CA ILE A 55 -11.52 7.69 6.38
C ILE A 55 -10.43 7.11 5.47
N PHE A 56 -10.74 6.03 4.75
CA PHE A 56 -9.79 5.39 3.86
C PHE A 56 -9.35 6.32 2.73
N GLY A 57 -10.29 7.01 2.09
CA GLY A 57 -10.01 7.96 1.02
C GLY A 57 -9.14 9.13 1.50
N SER A 58 -9.40 9.66 2.70
CA SER A 58 -8.60 10.75 3.28
C SER A 58 -7.18 10.28 3.60
N LEU A 59 -7.02 9.08 4.18
CA LEU A 59 -5.70 8.51 4.46
C LEU A 59 -4.90 8.32 3.17
N LEU A 60 -5.54 7.82 2.11
CA LEU A 60 -4.91 7.63 0.81
C LEU A 60 -4.51 8.98 0.18
N ALA A 61 -5.40 9.97 0.21
CA ALA A 61 -5.14 11.31 -0.31
C ALA A 61 -3.98 12.00 0.41
N LEU A 62 -3.93 11.90 1.74
CA LEU A 62 -2.82 12.44 2.55
C LEU A 62 -1.49 11.73 2.24
N SER A 63 -1.52 10.41 2.06
CA SER A 63 -0.32 9.63 1.73
C SER A 63 0.26 10.02 0.37
N ILE A 64 -0.59 10.06 -0.67
CA ILE A 64 -0.16 10.44 -2.03
C ILE A 64 0.23 11.91 -2.08
N GLY A 65 -0.56 12.80 -1.47
CA GLY A 65 -0.27 14.22 -1.38
C GLY A 65 1.05 14.50 -0.66
N GLY A 66 1.32 13.80 0.45
CA GLY A 66 2.59 13.88 1.17
C GLY A 66 3.78 13.43 0.31
N LEU A 67 3.66 12.30 -0.38
CA LEU A 67 4.70 11.84 -1.32
C LEU A 67 4.94 12.86 -2.44
N TRP A 68 3.88 13.46 -2.97
CA TRP A 68 3.98 14.48 -4.01
C TRP A 68 4.70 15.74 -3.50
N ILE A 69 4.35 16.22 -2.31
CA ILE A 69 5.04 17.36 -1.66
C ILE A 69 6.53 17.04 -1.46
N VAL A 70 6.87 15.84 -0.99
CA VAL A 70 8.27 15.39 -0.85
C VAL A 70 9.00 15.38 -2.19
N GLN A 71 8.34 14.91 -3.26
CA GLN A 71 8.92 14.95 -4.61
C GLN A 71 9.15 16.38 -5.11
N LEU A 72 8.21 17.31 -4.85
CA LEU A 72 8.36 18.72 -5.21
C LEU A 72 9.52 19.37 -4.45
N MET A 73 9.65 19.11 -3.15
CA MET A 73 10.78 19.60 -2.35
C MET A 73 12.13 19.06 -2.84
N LYS A 74 12.18 17.76 -3.23
CA LYS A 74 13.38 17.16 -3.82
C LYS A 74 13.76 17.81 -5.15
N LYS A 75 12.80 18.07 -6.04
CA LYS A 75 13.06 18.75 -7.32
C LYS A 75 13.61 20.16 -7.12
N LYS A 76 13.02 20.94 -6.20
CA LYS A 76 13.47 22.31 -5.89
C LYS A 76 14.88 22.37 -5.27
N LYS A 77 15.34 21.30 -4.63
CA LYS A 77 16.69 21.23 -4.05
C LYS A 77 17.80 20.88 -5.06
N ILE A 78 17.42 20.30 -6.20
CA ILE A 78 18.35 19.83 -7.25
C ILE A 78 18.48 20.86 -8.39
N ALA A 79 17.49 21.75 -8.53
CA ALA A 79 17.54 22.92 -9.42
C ALA A 79 18.13 24.14 -8.68
#